data_AF-A0A8J4WT38-F1
#
_entry.id   AF-A0A8J4WT38-F1
#
_cell.length_a   1.000
_cell.length_b   1.000
_cell.length_c   1.000
_cell.angle_alpha   90.00
_cell.angle_beta   90.00
_cell.angle_gamma   90.00
#
_symmetry.space_group_name_H-M   'P 1'
#
loop_
_entity.id
_entity.type
_entity.pdbx_description
1 polymer ?
#
loop_
_entity_poly.entity_id
_entity_poly.type
_entity_poly.pdbx_seq_one_letter_code
_entity_poly.pdbx_strand_id
1 'polypeptide(L)'
;MKEDTHRKTTKEKLLQLYNEQADSHLNHSDAAASQVHENSQTDVFNIDGPTFRAQSYMDKHLREKDLSDLMLEEKVLTEQIRTLDSEMQTLMYDNYSKFISATDTIRMMKSDFKFVENEMNSLVRNMSSIGSLSDKITSNLTGERSKLKTLVATQQTLNKLKYLVELPGRLQGYVVESNWDTAVNDLNQAKFILKSYHNTPSFKNIRRDCHQIVFEIQRKLWEQFESATGANEFHANLKILKQLGVRNSKLSSSFIEQ
;
A
#
# COMPACT_ATOMS: atom_id res chain seq x y z
N MET A 1 27.64 26.68 -40.93
CA MET A 1 28.40 27.15 -39.74
C MET A 1 27.91 26.55 -38.42
N LYS A 2 26.63 26.67 -38.01
CA LYS A 2 26.15 26.07 -36.73
C LYS A 2 26.12 24.52 -36.73
N GLU A 3 25.90 23.92 -37.90
CA GLU A 3 25.82 22.48 -38.09
C GLU A 3 27.22 21.81 -38.04
N ASP A 4 28.25 22.47 -38.59
CA ASP A 4 29.65 22.01 -38.51
C ASP A 4 30.20 22.05 -37.08
N THR A 5 29.85 23.08 -36.30
CA THR A 5 30.23 23.15 -34.89
C THR A 5 29.58 22.02 -34.09
N HIS A 6 28.33 21.68 -34.39
CA HIS A 6 27.63 20.59 -33.70
C HIS A 6 28.23 19.22 -34.05
N ARG A 7 28.51 18.98 -35.35
CA ARG A 7 29.16 17.76 -35.83
C ARG A 7 30.55 17.56 -35.20
N LYS A 8 31.31 18.65 -35.03
CA LYS A 8 32.63 18.62 -34.38
C LYS A 8 32.53 18.27 -32.90
N THR A 9 31.62 18.89 -32.15
CA THR A 9 31.38 18.53 -30.74
C THR A 9 30.86 17.12 -30.55
N THR A 10 30.02 16.61 -31.45
CA THR A 10 29.53 15.23 -31.39
C THR A 10 30.66 14.23 -31.65
N LYS A 11 31.53 14.51 -32.62
CA LYS A 11 32.72 13.70 -32.90
C LYS A 11 33.67 13.66 -31.70
N GLU A 12 33.94 14.81 -31.06
CA GLU A 12 34.80 14.90 -29.88
C GLU A 12 34.24 14.08 -28.70
N LYS A 13 32.92 14.14 -28.45
CA LYS A 13 32.28 13.34 -27.40
C LYS A 13 32.31 11.84 -27.70
N LEU A 14 32.15 11.46 -28.97
CA LEU A 14 32.16 10.05 -29.38
C LEU A 14 33.57 9.45 -29.29
N LEU A 15 34.60 10.23 -29.61
CA LEU A 15 36.00 9.89 -29.38
C LEU A 15 36.30 9.72 -27.89
N GLN A 16 35.81 10.62 -27.04
CA GLN A 16 35.99 10.54 -25.60
C GLN A 16 35.35 9.26 -25.01
N LEU A 17 34.18 8.88 -25.49
CA LEU A 17 33.46 7.69 -25.04
C LEU A 17 34.15 6.38 -25.46
N TYR A 18 34.73 6.34 -26.67
CA TYR A 18 35.55 5.21 -27.11
C TYR A 18 36.85 5.10 -26.31
N ASN A 19 37.46 6.23 -25.94
CA ASN A 19 38.69 6.26 -25.15
C ASN A 19 38.44 5.81 -23.69
N GLU A 20 37.31 6.22 -23.08
CA GLU A 20 36.90 5.76 -21.74
C GLU A 20 36.56 4.26 -21.71
N GLN A 21 36.01 3.70 -22.79
CA GLN A 21 35.75 2.26 -22.87
C GLN A 21 37.03 1.43 -23.04
N ALA A 22 38.05 1.96 -23.71
CA ALA A 22 39.36 1.34 -23.82
C ALA A 22 40.02 1.19 -22.42
N ASP A 23 39.91 2.20 -21.56
CA ASP A 23 40.39 2.15 -20.17
C ASP A 23 39.64 1.12 -19.30
N SER A 24 38.36 0.87 -19.58
CA SER A 24 37.56 -0.11 -18.83
C SER A 24 37.92 -1.57 -19.13
N HIS A 25 38.45 -1.86 -20.32
CA HIS A 25 38.86 -3.21 -20.75
C HIS A 25 40.34 -3.54 -20.46
N LEU A 26 41.16 -2.57 -20.04
CA LEU A 26 42.59 -2.76 -19.71
C LEU A 26 42.85 -3.32 -18.30
N ASN A 27 41.83 -3.47 -17.46
CA ASN A 27 42.00 -3.91 -16.07
C ASN A 27 42.08 -5.42 -15.84
N HIS A 28 42.22 -6.23 -16.89
CA HIS A 28 42.70 -7.60 -16.73
C HIS A 28 43.66 -7.98 -17.86
N SER A 29 44.94 -8.11 -17.49
CA SER A 29 46.02 -8.82 -18.20
C SER A 29 46.84 -8.10 -19.27
N ASP A 30 47.33 -6.86 -19.08
CA ASP A 30 48.44 -6.39 -19.93
C ASP A 30 49.38 -5.30 -19.37
N ALA A 31 49.75 -5.41 -18.09
CA ALA A 31 50.75 -4.52 -17.47
C ALA A 31 52.19 -4.68 -18.04
N ALA A 32 52.42 -5.61 -18.98
CA ALA A 32 53.71 -5.80 -19.64
C ALA A 32 53.81 -5.12 -21.03
N ALA A 33 52.69 -4.75 -21.65
CA ALA A 33 52.66 -4.18 -23.00
C ALA A 33 52.85 -2.65 -23.05
N SER A 34 52.68 -1.94 -21.92
CA SER A 34 52.74 -0.48 -21.88
C SER A 34 54.15 0.12 -21.97
N GLN A 35 55.23 -0.67 -21.91
CA GLN A 35 56.61 -0.15 -22.08
C GLN A 35 57.07 -0.08 -23.56
N VAL A 36 56.30 -0.62 -24.51
CA VAL A 36 56.69 -0.63 -25.94
C VAL A 36 56.09 0.56 -26.71
N HIS A 37 55.08 1.24 -26.19
CA HIS A 37 54.35 2.27 -26.95
C HIS A 37 54.93 3.70 -26.88
N GLU A 38 55.78 4.02 -25.90
CA GLU A 38 56.43 5.34 -25.85
C GLU A 38 57.63 5.49 -26.80
N ASN A 39 58.29 4.40 -27.19
CA ASN A 39 59.50 4.48 -28.03
C ASN A 39 59.20 4.54 -29.55
N SER A 40 57.94 4.37 -29.95
CA SER A 40 57.52 4.26 -31.37
C SER A 40 56.91 5.55 -31.94
N GLN A 41 56.70 6.60 -31.14
CA GLN A 41 56.11 7.86 -31.63
C GLN A 41 57.09 8.72 -32.47
N THR A 42 58.39 8.46 -32.36
CA THR A 42 59.44 9.24 -33.06
C THR A 42 60.21 8.45 -34.11
N ASP A 43 59.84 7.19 -34.37
CA ASP A 43 60.54 6.39 -35.38
C ASP A 43 60.06 6.75 -36.79
N VAL A 44 60.91 7.51 -37.49
CA VAL A 44 60.71 7.99 -38.86
C VAL A 44 60.66 6.83 -39.87
N PHE A 45 61.10 5.63 -39.48
CA PHE A 45 61.16 4.44 -40.33
C PHE A 45 60.03 3.43 -40.06
N ASN A 46 59.16 3.66 -39.07
CA ASN A 46 58.04 2.77 -38.78
C ASN A 46 56.87 3.05 -39.74
N ILE A 47 56.49 2.06 -40.56
CA ILE A 47 55.37 2.17 -41.54
C ILE A 47 54.04 2.46 -40.85
N ASP A 48 53.80 1.88 -39.66
CA ASP A 48 52.56 2.04 -38.89
C ASP A 48 52.58 3.30 -38.00
N GLY A 49 53.69 4.04 -38.00
CA GLY A 49 53.92 5.20 -37.16
C GLY A 49 53.33 6.49 -37.76
N PRO A 50 52.83 7.42 -36.92
CA PRO A 50 52.29 8.70 -37.39
C PRO A 50 53.35 9.65 -37.96
N THR A 51 54.64 9.37 -37.76
CA THR A 51 55.79 10.17 -38.21
C THR A 51 56.58 9.53 -39.37
N PHE A 52 55.99 8.51 -40.02
CA PHE A 52 56.61 7.79 -41.14
C PHE A 52 57.04 8.71 -42.29
N ARG A 53 58.29 8.56 -42.76
CA ARG A 53 58.79 9.23 -43.97
C ARG A 53 59.20 8.19 -45.02
N ALA A 54 58.33 8.04 -46.03
CA ALA A 54 58.52 7.08 -47.12
C ALA A 54 59.88 7.20 -47.82
N GLN A 55 60.36 8.42 -48.10
CA GLN A 55 61.65 8.63 -48.78
C GLN A 55 62.83 8.12 -47.94
N SER A 56 62.87 8.46 -46.65
CA SER A 56 63.95 8.01 -45.75
C SER A 56 63.93 6.50 -45.52
N TYR A 57 62.74 5.91 -45.43
CA TYR A 57 62.55 4.46 -45.37
C TYR A 57 63.07 3.75 -46.62
N MET A 58 62.70 4.25 -47.80
CA MET A 58 63.12 3.68 -49.09
C MET A 58 64.62 3.82 -49.30
N ASP A 59 65.21 4.98 -48.97
CA ASP A 59 66.65 5.22 -49.06
C ASP A 59 67.47 4.32 -48.12
N LYS A 60 66.90 3.91 -47.00
CA LYS A 60 67.51 2.93 -46.08
C LYS A 60 67.43 1.53 -46.67
N HIS A 61 66.25 1.12 -47.14
CA HIS A 61 66.05 -0.22 -47.73
C HIS A 61 66.89 -0.44 -48.99
N LEU A 62 67.04 0.58 -49.85
CA LEU A 62 67.90 0.52 -51.04
C LEU A 62 69.40 0.41 -50.73
N ARG A 63 69.83 0.84 -49.54
CA ARG A 63 71.23 0.75 -49.09
C ARG A 63 71.55 -0.55 -48.36
N GLU A 64 70.56 -1.15 -47.70
CA GLU A 64 70.76 -2.27 -46.78
C GLU A 64 70.28 -3.63 -47.32
N LYS A 65 69.40 -3.67 -48.34
CA LYS A 65 68.80 -4.92 -48.85
C LYS A 65 69.19 -5.23 -50.30
N ASP A 66 69.29 -6.53 -50.61
CA ASP A 66 69.49 -7.03 -51.96
C ASP A 66 68.19 -7.03 -52.78
N LEU A 67 68.31 -7.05 -54.11
CA LEU A 67 67.16 -6.98 -55.03
C LEU A 67 66.14 -8.09 -54.79
N SER A 68 66.59 -9.31 -54.47
CA SER A 68 65.71 -10.44 -54.18
C SER A 68 64.87 -10.22 -52.91
N ASP A 69 65.47 -9.62 -51.88
CA ASP A 69 64.76 -9.28 -50.64
C ASP A 69 63.76 -8.15 -50.88
N LEU A 70 64.12 -7.16 -51.72
CA LEU A 70 63.22 -6.06 -52.09
C LEU A 70 62.00 -6.56 -52.89
N MET A 71 62.19 -7.52 -53.81
CA MET A 71 61.09 -8.14 -54.55
C MET A 71 60.16 -8.96 -53.64
N LEU A 72 60.73 -9.67 -52.65
CA LEU A 72 59.93 -10.41 -51.69
C LEU A 72 59.12 -9.45 -50.79
N GLU A 73 59.75 -8.36 -50.34
CA GLU A 73 59.12 -7.33 -49.53
C GLU A 73 57.99 -6.62 -50.29
N GLU A 74 58.19 -6.29 -51.58
CA GLU A 74 57.13 -5.74 -52.44
C GLU A 74 55.92 -6.68 -52.50
N LYS A 75 56.16 -7.98 -52.70
CA LYS A 75 55.08 -8.97 -52.72
C LYS A 75 54.35 -9.05 -51.38
N VAL A 76 55.07 -9.02 -50.26
CA VAL A 76 54.47 -9.03 -48.92
C VAL A 76 53.64 -7.78 -48.68
N LEU A 77 54.15 -6.60 -49.04
CA LEU A 77 53.44 -5.33 -48.91
C LEU A 77 52.17 -5.32 -49.77
N THR A 78 52.22 -5.85 -50.99
CA THR A 78 51.06 -5.94 -51.88
C THR A 78 49.97 -6.85 -51.30
N GLU A 79 50.35 -7.99 -50.69
CA GLU A 79 49.39 -8.86 -50.00
C GLU A 79 48.83 -8.21 -48.72
N GLN A 80 49.65 -7.47 -47.96
CA GLN A 80 49.21 -6.71 -46.79
C GLN A 80 48.21 -5.62 -47.17
N ILE A 81 48.45 -4.87 -48.25
CA ILE A 81 47.52 -3.86 -48.77
C ILE A 81 46.16 -4.50 -49.10
N ARG A 82 46.18 -5.65 -49.80
CA ARG A 82 44.95 -6.37 -50.16
C ARG A 82 44.20 -6.87 -48.94
N THR A 83 44.93 -7.37 -47.94
CA THR A 83 44.35 -7.88 -46.69
C THR A 83 43.71 -6.74 -45.90
N LEU A 84 44.41 -5.61 -45.77
CA LEU A 84 43.91 -4.43 -45.07
C LEU A 84 42.68 -3.82 -45.75
N ASP A 85 42.62 -3.82 -47.08
CA ASP A 85 41.43 -3.39 -47.82
C ASP A 85 40.23 -4.33 -47.54
N SER A 86 40.46 -5.64 -47.55
CA SER A 86 39.42 -6.62 -47.19
C SER A 86 38.94 -6.44 -45.75
N GLU A 87 39.86 -6.25 -44.79
CA GLU A 87 39.53 -6.02 -43.39
C GLU A 87 38.75 -4.71 -43.19
N MET A 88 39.15 -3.64 -43.88
CA MET A 88 38.44 -2.37 -43.88
C MET A 88 37.01 -2.54 -44.39
N GLN A 89 36.82 -3.29 -45.48
CA GLN A 89 35.49 -3.58 -46.02
C GLN A 89 34.66 -4.39 -45.02
N THR A 90 35.20 -5.46 -44.45
CA THR A 90 34.51 -6.25 -43.41
C THR A 90 34.11 -5.39 -42.22
N LEU A 91 35.00 -4.52 -41.75
CA LEU A 91 34.72 -3.61 -40.64
C LEU A 91 33.59 -2.63 -40.99
N MET A 92 33.58 -2.09 -42.21
CA MET A 92 32.46 -1.25 -42.66
C MET A 92 31.14 -2.02 -42.66
N TYR A 93 31.11 -3.23 -43.22
CA TYR A 93 29.89 -4.05 -43.24
C TYR A 93 29.38 -4.37 -41.84
N ASP A 94 30.27 -4.77 -40.94
CA ASP A 94 29.92 -5.06 -39.55
C ASP A 94 29.37 -3.82 -38.84
N ASN A 95 30.00 -2.66 -39.03
CA ASN A 95 29.52 -1.42 -38.44
C ASN A 95 28.16 -1.01 -39.01
N TYR A 96 27.99 -1.02 -40.33
CA TYR A 96 26.69 -0.68 -40.94
C TYR A 96 25.60 -1.67 -40.52
N SER A 97 25.89 -2.97 -40.48
CA SER A 97 24.95 -3.99 -40.02
C SER A 97 24.51 -3.74 -38.57
N LYS A 98 25.46 -3.40 -37.68
CA LYS A 98 25.16 -3.02 -36.29
C LYS A 98 24.35 -1.73 -36.20
N PHE A 99 24.66 -0.70 -36.99
CA PHE A 99 23.91 0.56 -37.00
C PHE A 99 22.48 0.38 -37.51
N ILE A 100 22.29 -0.42 -38.57
CA ILE A 100 20.97 -0.75 -39.10
C ILE A 100 20.17 -1.51 -38.04
N SER A 101 20.76 -2.55 -37.45
CA SER A 101 20.11 -3.35 -36.39
C SER A 101 19.75 -2.51 -35.17
N ALA A 102 20.63 -1.60 -34.74
CA ALA A 102 20.37 -0.68 -33.64
C ALA A 102 19.23 0.29 -33.98
N THR A 103 19.21 0.81 -35.21
CA THR A 103 18.14 1.72 -35.69
C THR A 103 16.79 1.00 -35.76
N ASP A 104 16.76 -0.23 -36.26
CA ASP A 104 15.55 -1.06 -36.29
C ASP A 104 15.05 -1.40 -34.88
N THR A 105 15.97 -1.70 -33.96
CA THR A 105 15.64 -1.91 -32.54
C THR A 105 15.00 -0.66 -31.94
N ILE A 106 15.58 0.52 -32.15
CA ILE A 106 15.01 1.80 -31.68
C ILE A 106 13.61 2.03 -32.28
N ARG A 107 13.42 1.69 -33.56
CA ARG A 107 12.12 1.83 -34.22
C ARG A 107 11.07 0.89 -33.64
N MET A 108 11.45 -0.36 -33.37
CA MET A 108 10.59 -1.36 -32.71
C MET A 108 10.24 -0.92 -31.29
N MET A 109 11.24 -0.54 -30.49
CA MET A 109 11.03 -0.01 -29.13
C MET A 109 10.08 1.19 -29.11
N LYS A 110 10.17 2.09 -30.08
CA LYS A 110 9.25 3.23 -30.21
C LYS A 110 7.80 2.79 -30.47
N SER A 111 7.61 1.76 -31.30
CA SER A 111 6.28 1.19 -31.56
C SER A 111 5.71 0.52 -30.31
N ASP A 112 6.51 -0.27 -29.62
CA ASP A 112 6.11 -0.96 -28.40
C ASP A 112 5.76 0.03 -27.29
N PHE A 113 6.55 1.10 -27.15
CA PHE A 113 6.26 2.16 -26.19
C PHE A 113 4.93 2.85 -26.48
N LYS A 114 4.60 3.07 -27.75
CA LYS A 114 3.30 3.63 -28.14
C LYS A 114 2.14 2.68 -27.82
N PHE A 115 2.35 1.37 -27.94
CA PHE A 115 1.36 0.38 -27.50
C PHE A 115 1.15 0.42 -25.99
N VAL A 116 2.23 0.44 -25.21
CA VAL A 116 2.17 0.54 -23.74
C VAL A 116 1.49 1.84 -23.30
N GLU A 117 1.78 2.96 -23.94
CA GLU A 117 1.14 4.24 -23.68
C GLU A 117 -0.38 4.17 -23.92
N ASN A 118 -0.81 3.53 -25.01
CA ASN A 118 -2.24 3.34 -25.28
C ASN A 118 -2.94 2.47 -24.23
N GLU A 119 -2.31 1.37 -23.82
CA GLU A 119 -2.83 0.50 -22.75
C GLU A 119 -2.91 1.24 -21.41
N MET A 120 -1.88 2.03 -21.07
CA MET A 120 -1.88 2.84 -19.86
C MET A 120 -3.00 3.88 -19.88
N ASN A 121 -3.23 4.54 -21.02
CA ASN A 121 -4.35 5.48 -21.18
C ASN A 121 -5.71 4.78 -21.07
N SER A 122 -5.86 3.57 -21.61
CA SER A 122 -7.07 2.74 -21.45
C SER A 122 -7.31 2.40 -19.97
N LEU A 123 -6.27 1.99 -19.25
CA LEU A 123 -6.34 1.69 -17.83
C LEU A 123 -6.76 2.92 -17.00
N VAL A 124 -6.17 4.09 -17.24
CA VAL A 124 -6.55 5.34 -16.56
C VAL A 124 -8.03 5.67 -16.80
N ARG A 125 -8.52 5.49 -18.04
CA ARG A 125 -9.94 5.69 -18.37
C ARG A 125 -10.85 4.72 -17.63
N ASN A 126 -10.46 3.45 -17.55
CA ASN A 126 -11.20 2.43 -16.82
C ASN A 126 -11.22 2.73 -15.32
N MET A 127 -10.07 3.10 -14.74
CA MET A 127 -9.96 3.47 -13.32
C MET A 127 -10.82 4.70 -13.00
N SER A 128 -10.82 5.71 -13.87
CA SER A 128 -11.72 6.87 -13.73
C SER A 128 -13.19 6.47 -13.83
N SER A 129 -13.54 5.55 -14.72
CA SER A 129 -14.90 5.05 -14.87
C SER A 129 -15.34 4.28 -13.61
N ILE A 130 -14.48 3.41 -13.08
CA ILE A 130 -14.69 2.69 -11.81
C ILE A 130 -14.85 3.67 -10.65
N GLY A 131 -13.99 4.68 -10.56
CA GLY A 131 -14.10 5.75 -9.55
C GLY A 131 -15.46 6.43 -9.60
N SER A 132 -15.87 6.87 -10.80
CA SER A 132 -17.17 7.53 -10.98
C SER A 132 -18.37 6.62 -10.65
N LEU A 133 -18.26 5.31 -10.95
CA LEU A 133 -19.31 4.34 -10.63
C LEU A 133 -19.35 4.08 -9.12
N SER A 134 -18.19 3.98 -8.47
CA SER A 134 -18.07 3.84 -7.02
C SER A 134 -18.67 5.05 -6.28
N ASP A 135 -18.41 6.26 -6.77
CA ASP A 135 -18.99 7.50 -6.22
C ASP A 135 -20.51 7.53 -6.39
N LYS A 136 -21.00 7.10 -7.57
CA LYS A 136 -22.45 6.93 -7.81
C LYS A 136 -23.08 5.90 -6.88
N ILE A 137 -22.44 4.74 -6.68
CA ILE A 137 -22.94 3.71 -5.76
C ILE A 137 -22.95 4.25 -4.33
N THR A 138 -21.86 4.90 -3.90
CA THR A 138 -21.72 5.45 -2.56
C THR A 138 -22.78 6.52 -2.30
N SER A 139 -22.96 7.47 -3.22
CA SER A 139 -23.99 8.50 -3.10
C SER A 139 -25.40 7.92 -3.00
N ASN A 140 -25.77 6.92 -3.82
CA ASN A 140 -27.07 6.24 -3.71
C ASN A 140 -27.25 5.52 -2.37
N LEU A 141 -26.23 4.76 -1.92
CA LEU A 141 -26.29 4.00 -0.68
C LEU A 141 -26.28 4.89 0.57
N THR A 142 -25.65 6.07 0.54
CA THR A 142 -25.67 7.00 1.69
C THR A 142 -27.08 7.45 2.04
N GLY A 143 -27.92 7.69 1.03
CA GLY A 143 -29.34 8.01 1.20
C GLY A 143 -30.09 6.88 1.91
N GLU A 144 -29.99 5.65 1.40
CA GLU A 144 -30.64 4.50 2.02
C GLU A 144 -30.10 4.17 3.42
N ARG A 145 -28.79 4.25 3.62
CA ARG A 145 -28.15 4.06 4.94
C ARG A 145 -28.65 5.09 5.95
N SER A 146 -28.86 6.33 5.55
CA SER A 146 -29.39 7.37 6.43
C SER A 146 -30.84 7.05 6.86
N LYS A 147 -31.69 6.66 5.91
CA LYS A 147 -33.07 6.21 6.18
C LYS A 147 -33.08 4.99 7.09
N LEU A 148 -32.27 3.98 6.80
CA LEU A 148 -32.14 2.79 7.63
C LEU A 148 -31.66 3.15 9.04
N LYS A 149 -30.68 4.05 9.18
CA LYS A 149 -30.21 4.52 10.48
C LYS A 149 -31.32 5.22 11.27
N THR A 150 -32.12 6.07 10.63
CA THR A 150 -33.28 6.68 11.29
C THR A 150 -34.33 5.65 11.68
N LEU A 151 -34.61 4.65 10.83
CA LEU A 151 -35.57 3.60 11.10
C LEU A 151 -35.12 2.67 12.24
N VAL A 152 -33.83 2.33 12.30
CA VAL A 152 -33.27 1.56 13.41
C VAL A 152 -33.34 2.38 14.70
N ALA A 153 -33.07 3.69 14.66
CA ALA A 153 -33.20 4.55 15.82
C ALA A 153 -34.65 4.67 16.32
N THR A 154 -35.64 4.79 15.40
CA THR A 154 -37.06 4.78 15.78
C THR A 154 -37.48 3.43 16.32
N GLN A 155 -37.04 2.31 15.71
CA GLN A 155 -37.32 0.97 16.21
C GLN A 155 -36.73 0.73 17.61
N GLN A 156 -35.50 1.18 17.87
CA GLN A 156 -34.89 1.09 19.20
C GLN A 156 -35.68 1.91 20.23
N THR A 157 -36.13 3.10 19.84
CA THR A 157 -36.97 3.94 20.71
C THR A 157 -38.32 3.29 20.98
N LEU A 158 -38.98 2.75 19.95
CA LEU A 158 -40.22 2.02 20.08
C LEU A 158 -40.08 0.78 20.96
N ASN A 159 -39.00 0.01 20.83
CA ASN A 159 -38.75 -1.15 21.68
C ASN A 159 -38.57 -0.75 23.15
N LYS A 160 -37.86 0.36 23.43
CA LYS A 160 -37.73 0.91 24.79
C LYS A 160 -39.07 1.36 25.35
N LEU A 161 -39.90 2.03 24.54
CA LEU A 161 -41.24 2.47 24.93
C LEU A 161 -42.18 1.27 25.17
N LYS A 162 -42.15 0.27 24.28
CA LYS A 162 -42.90 -0.98 24.42
C LYS A 162 -42.54 -1.68 25.72
N TYR A 163 -41.25 -1.82 26.02
CA TYR A 163 -40.79 -2.39 27.29
C TYR A 163 -41.33 -1.63 28.50
N LEU A 164 -41.34 -0.30 28.44
CA LEU A 164 -41.86 0.55 29.53
C LEU A 164 -43.37 0.39 29.76
N VAL A 165 -44.14 0.19 28.69
CA VAL A 165 -45.60 0.01 28.76
C VAL A 165 -45.97 -1.41 29.21
N GLU A 166 -45.21 -2.43 28.82
CA GLU A 166 -45.46 -3.82 29.24
C GLU A 166 -45.00 -4.11 30.69
N LEU A 167 -44.11 -3.28 31.24
CA LEU A 167 -43.50 -3.48 32.55
C LEU A 167 -44.50 -3.67 33.71
N PRO A 168 -45.54 -2.83 33.89
CA PRO A 168 -46.48 -3.00 35.01
C PRO A 168 -47.21 -4.36 34.95
N GLY A 169 -47.61 -4.80 33.76
CA GLY A 169 -48.28 -6.09 33.56
C GLY A 169 -47.36 -7.26 33.88
N ARG A 170 -46.09 -7.19 33.46
CA ARG A 170 -45.07 -8.21 33.80
C ARG A 170 -44.81 -8.28 35.30
N LEU A 171 -44.68 -7.12 35.96
CA LEU A 171 -44.46 -7.07 37.40
C LEU A 171 -45.64 -7.61 38.21
N GLN A 172 -46.88 -7.39 37.76
CA GLN A 172 -48.06 -8.01 38.36
C GLN A 172 -48.03 -9.54 38.21
N GLY A 173 -47.60 -10.06 37.05
CA GLY A 173 -47.40 -11.51 36.87
C GLY A 173 -46.37 -12.09 37.85
N TYR A 174 -45.22 -11.44 38.01
CA TYR A 174 -44.19 -11.90 38.95
C TYR A 174 -44.63 -11.82 40.42
N VAL A 175 -45.50 -10.88 40.78
CA VAL A 175 -46.14 -10.82 42.11
C VAL A 175 -47.07 -12.00 42.39
N VAL A 176 -47.65 -12.59 41.34
CA VAL A 176 -48.50 -13.79 41.45
C VAL A 176 -47.63 -15.06 41.50
N GLU A 177 -46.56 -15.12 40.70
CA GLU A 177 -45.65 -16.26 40.62
C GLU A 177 -44.62 -16.33 41.77
N SER A 178 -44.55 -15.32 42.64
CA SER A 178 -43.59 -15.18 43.75
C SER A 178 -42.11 -15.22 43.33
N ASN A 179 -41.79 -14.86 42.08
CA ASN A 179 -40.41 -14.78 41.58
C ASN A 179 -39.85 -13.36 41.77
N TRP A 180 -39.27 -13.13 42.93
CA TRP A 180 -38.85 -11.79 43.36
C TRP A 180 -37.55 -11.31 42.69
N ASP A 181 -36.58 -12.22 42.42
CA ASP A 181 -35.29 -11.87 41.84
C ASP A 181 -35.41 -11.29 40.42
N THR A 182 -36.23 -11.91 39.56
CA THR A 182 -36.45 -11.42 38.18
C THR A 182 -37.22 -10.11 38.17
N ALA A 183 -38.23 -9.97 39.03
CA ALA A 183 -39.01 -8.74 39.18
C ALA A 183 -38.13 -7.55 39.58
N VAL A 184 -37.18 -7.75 40.50
CA VAL A 184 -36.26 -6.70 40.99
C VAL A 184 -35.25 -6.31 39.92
N ASN A 185 -34.76 -7.26 39.13
CA ASN A 185 -33.85 -6.96 38.02
C ASN A 185 -34.55 -6.14 36.92
N ASP A 186 -35.75 -6.56 36.49
CA ASP A 186 -36.56 -5.82 35.52
C ASP A 186 -36.94 -4.42 36.03
N LEU A 187 -37.28 -4.31 37.32
CA LEU A 187 -37.51 -3.01 37.98
C LEU A 187 -36.28 -2.11 37.95
N ASN A 188 -35.08 -2.65 38.20
CA ASN A 188 -33.85 -1.86 38.17
C ASN A 188 -33.49 -1.40 36.75
N GLN A 189 -33.66 -2.25 35.74
CA GLN A 189 -33.47 -1.89 34.34
C GLN A 189 -34.47 -0.81 33.91
N ALA A 190 -35.74 -1.01 34.25
CA ALA A 190 -36.78 -0.04 33.96
C ALA A 190 -36.58 1.28 34.70
N LYS A 191 -36.13 1.28 35.96
CA LYS A 191 -35.90 2.50 36.77
C LYS A 191 -34.95 3.46 36.08
N PHE A 192 -33.90 2.95 35.43
CA PHE A 192 -32.97 3.78 34.65
C PHE A 192 -33.65 4.40 33.43
N ILE A 193 -34.44 3.61 32.69
CA ILE A 193 -35.19 4.07 31.52
C ILE A 193 -36.27 5.09 31.93
N LEU A 194 -37.02 4.82 32.99
CA LEU A 194 -38.07 5.66 33.55
C LEU A 194 -37.53 7.01 34.04
N LYS A 195 -36.27 7.05 34.52
CA LYS A 195 -35.55 8.29 34.86
C LYS A 195 -35.22 9.12 33.62
N SER A 196 -34.82 8.48 32.52
CA SER A 196 -34.51 9.18 31.27
C SER A 196 -35.72 9.84 30.60
N TYR A 197 -36.94 9.34 30.85
CA TYR A 197 -38.20 9.88 30.31
C TYR A 197 -39.04 10.68 31.35
N HIS A 198 -38.39 11.26 32.36
CA HIS A 198 -39.05 11.90 33.51
C HIS A 198 -40.06 13.01 33.15
N ASN A 199 -39.79 13.78 32.09
CA ASN A 199 -40.54 14.99 31.75
C ASN A 199 -41.85 14.74 30.98
N THR A 200 -42.12 13.50 30.58
CA THR A 200 -43.31 13.21 29.77
C THR A 200 -44.52 12.87 30.66
N PRO A 201 -45.64 13.61 30.55
CA PRO A 201 -46.81 13.43 31.42
C PRO A 201 -47.51 12.08 31.21
N SER A 202 -47.50 11.52 30.01
CA SER A 202 -48.12 10.22 29.71
C SER A 202 -47.53 9.05 30.51
N PHE A 203 -46.24 9.13 30.91
CA PHE A 203 -45.59 8.11 31.74
C PHE A 203 -45.76 8.35 33.25
N LYS A 204 -46.54 9.35 33.68
CA LYS A 204 -46.83 9.59 35.10
C LYS A 204 -47.68 8.46 35.69
N ASN A 205 -48.67 7.98 34.95
CA ASN A 205 -49.56 6.89 35.39
C ASN A 205 -48.79 5.58 35.51
N ILE A 206 -48.04 5.19 34.47
CA ILE A 206 -47.19 3.99 34.47
C ILE A 206 -46.18 4.02 35.62
N ARG A 207 -45.56 5.17 35.89
CA ARG A 207 -44.67 5.35 37.06
C ARG A 207 -45.39 5.07 38.37
N ARG A 208 -46.58 5.64 38.55
CA ARG A 208 -47.38 5.48 39.76
C ARG A 208 -47.75 4.01 39.95
N ASP A 209 -48.19 3.35 38.88
CA ASP A 209 -48.60 1.95 38.91
C ASP A 209 -47.40 1.03 39.24
N CYS A 210 -46.21 1.28 38.64
CA CYS A 210 -44.99 0.57 39.02
C CYS A 210 -44.59 0.82 40.49
N HIS A 211 -44.71 2.04 41.01
CA HIS A 211 -44.41 2.32 42.42
C HIS A 211 -45.39 1.61 43.36
N GLN A 212 -46.66 1.50 42.96
CA GLN A 212 -47.67 0.77 43.72
C GLN A 212 -47.36 -0.73 43.74
N ILE A 213 -46.98 -1.31 42.61
CA ILE A 213 -46.57 -2.73 42.53
C ILE A 213 -45.29 -2.97 43.36
N VAL A 214 -44.32 -2.05 43.34
CA VAL A 214 -43.13 -2.12 44.21
C VAL A 214 -43.51 -2.11 45.69
N PHE A 215 -44.48 -1.29 46.09
CA PHE A 215 -44.95 -1.25 47.47
C PHE A 215 -45.66 -2.56 47.86
N GLU A 216 -46.44 -3.15 46.95
CA GLU A 216 -47.05 -4.46 47.17
C GLU A 216 -46.02 -5.59 47.26
N ILE A 217 -45.00 -5.58 46.40
CA ILE A 217 -43.85 -6.50 46.48
C ILE A 217 -43.19 -6.36 47.85
N GLN A 218 -42.87 -5.12 48.26
CA GLN A 218 -42.26 -4.86 49.56
C GLN A 218 -43.13 -5.38 50.71
N ARG A 219 -44.45 -5.16 50.67
CA ARG A 219 -45.36 -5.64 51.72
C ARG A 219 -45.37 -7.17 51.80
N LYS A 220 -45.53 -7.86 50.66
CA LYS A 220 -45.52 -9.33 50.61
C LYS A 220 -44.16 -9.92 51.03
N LEU A 221 -43.05 -9.26 50.67
CA LEU A 221 -41.72 -9.70 51.09
C LEU A 221 -41.49 -9.46 52.59
N TRP A 222 -42.08 -8.41 53.17
CA TRP A 222 -42.10 -8.20 54.62
C TRP A 222 -42.97 -9.23 55.34
N GLU A 223 -44.14 -9.58 54.80
CA GLU A 223 -44.98 -10.68 55.32
C GLU A 223 -44.26 -12.04 55.25
N GLN A 224 -43.48 -12.29 54.19
CA GLN A 224 -42.60 -13.46 54.08
C GLN A 224 -41.38 -13.38 55.01
N PHE A 225 -40.89 -12.18 55.32
CA PHE A 225 -39.80 -11.96 56.28
C PHE A 225 -40.25 -12.23 57.72
N GLU A 226 -41.48 -11.83 58.07
CA GLU A 226 -42.07 -12.01 59.40
C GLU A 226 -42.53 -13.46 59.66
N SER A 227 -42.72 -14.26 58.59
CA SER A 227 -43.10 -15.68 58.66
C SER A 227 -41.94 -16.66 58.40
N ALA A 228 -40.76 -16.19 57.99
CA ALA A 228 -39.63 -17.05 57.64
C ALA A 228 -38.89 -17.60 58.88
N THR A 229 -38.83 -18.92 59.00
CA THR A 229 -38.16 -19.63 60.12
C THR A 229 -36.70 -20.03 59.80
N GLY A 230 -36.21 -19.85 58.57
CA GLY A 230 -34.90 -20.33 58.11
C GLY A 230 -33.88 -19.24 57.70
N ALA A 231 -32.62 -19.39 58.13
CA ALA A 231 -31.54 -18.39 57.92
C ALA A 231 -31.16 -18.12 56.45
N ASN A 232 -31.36 -19.09 55.54
CA ASN A 232 -31.05 -18.92 54.12
C ASN A 232 -32.13 -18.13 53.36
N GLU A 233 -33.40 -18.35 53.71
CA GLU A 233 -34.54 -17.58 53.17
C GLU A 233 -34.51 -16.15 53.72
N PHE A 234 -34.10 -15.98 54.98
CA PHE A 234 -33.84 -14.69 55.60
C PHE A 234 -32.80 -13.88 54.83
N HIS A 235 -31.65 -14.48 54.48
CA HIS A 235 -30.60 -13.79 53.74
C HIS A 235 -31.00 -13.48 52.28
N ALA A 236 -31.74 -14.37 51.61
CA ALA A 236 -32.24 -14.13 50.26
C ALA A 236 -33.26 -12.96 50.23
N ASN A 237 -34.23 -12.97 51.15
CA ASN A 237 -35.22 -11.89 51.28
C ASN A 237 -34.57 -10.56 51.69
N LEU A 238 -33.56 -10.58 52.56
CA LEU A 238 -32.80 -9.39 52.97
C LEU A 238 -31.96 -8.82 51.82
N LYS A 239 -31.36 -9.67 50.97
CA LYS A 239 -30.64 -9.25 49.76
C LYS A 239 -31.58 -8.56 48.76
N ILE A 240 -32.77 -9.10 48.56
CA ILE A 240 -33.79 -8.57 47.64
C ILE A 240 -34.38 -7.24 48.17
N LEU A 241 -34.67 -7.14 49.47
CA LEU A 241 -35.11 -5.90 50.13
C LEU A 241 -34.06 -4.78 50.02
N LYS A 242 -32.77 -5.13 50.14
CA LYS A 242 -31.66 -4.18 49.95
C LYS A 242 -31.57 -3.70 48.49
N GLN A 243 -31.82 -4.57 47.52
CA GLN A 243 -31.85 -4.20 46.09
C GLN A 243 -33.08 -3.34 45.71
N LEU A 244 -34.21 -3.48 46.41
CA LEU A 244 -35.40 -2.64 46.25
C LEU A 244 -35.28 -1.25 46.90
N GLY A 245 -34.23 -1.00 47.68
CA GLY A 245 -33.95 0.32 48.27
C GLY A 245 -34.86 0.70 49.43
N VAL A 246 -35.37 -0.26 50.20
CA VAL A 246 -36.14 0.01 51.42
C VAL A 246 -35.23 0.71 52.44
N ARG A 247 -35.67 1.87 52.96
CA ARG A 247 -34.91 2.68 53.91
C ARG A 247 -34.59 1.88 55.18
N ASN A 248 -33.30 1.90 55.55
CA ASN A 248 -32.72 1.27 56.74
C ASN A 248 -33.42 1.59 58.07
N SER A 249 -34.32 2.57 58.15
CA SER A 249 -34.99 2.94 59.41
C SER A 249 -36.01 1.92 59.91
N LYS A 250 -36.64 1.14 59.00
CA LYS A 250 -37.54 0.03 59.40
C LYS A 250 -36.77 -1.27 59.69
N LEU A 251 -35.64 -1.47 59.02
CA LEU A 251 -34.72 -2.58 59.30
C LEU A 251 -34.06 -2.42 60.67
N SER A 252 -33.73 -1.19 61.08
CA SER A 252 -33.16 -0.93 62.41
C SER A 252 -34.20 -1.02 63.54
N SER A 253 -35.48 -0.72 63.29
CA SER A 253 -36.52 -0.86 64.33
C SER A 253 -36.88 -2.33 64.58
N SER A 254 -36.96 -3.17 63.54
CA SER A 254 -37.20 -4.62 63.70
C SER A 254 -36.00 -5.38 64.26
N PHE A 255 -34.80 -4.79 64.23
CA PHE A 255 -33.59 -5.35 64.84
C PHE A 255 -33.47 -5.00 66.34
N ILE A 256 -34.27 -4.04 66.83
CA ILE A 256 -34.29 -3.61 68.24
C ILE A 256 -35.45 -4.26 69.03
N GLU A 257 -36.43 -4.86 68.36
CA GLU A 257 -37.53 -5.61 69.00
C GLU A 257 -37.34 -7.14 69.03
N GLN A 258 -36.12 -7.64 68.76
CA GLN A 258 -35.71 -9.02 69.10
C GLN A 258 -34.64 -9.03 70.19
#